data_AF-A0A1V5L4S6-F1
#
_entry.id   AF-A0A1V5L4S6-F1
#
_cell.length_a   1.000
_cell.length_b   1.000
_cell.length_c   1.000
_cell.angle_alpha   90.00
_cell.angle_beta   90.00
_cell.angle_gamma   90.00
#
_symmetry.space_group_name_H-M   'P 1'
#
loop_
_entity.id
_entity.type
_entity.pdbx_description
1 polymer ?
#
loop_
_entity_poly.entity_id
_entity_poly.type
_entity_poly.pdbx_seq_one_letter_code
_entity_poly.pdbx_strand_id
1 'polypeptide(L)'
;MPMPRKPTPEKYCMACGAKLERKHEKDGDLESLFHFSRRKFCSRECMAVGFRGREQPDVLTHQGRYRARAQGGPKVSCVNCGSTCKLDRHHIDGNPLNNSPENLVDLCRSCHLKEHAQERLCEVPGCGRKHRRNGLCDMHDQKEKRGLLVR
;
A
#
# COMPACT_ATOMS: atom_id res chain seq x y z
N MET A 1 -45.30 -1.95 24.34
CA MET A 1 -45.27 -0.47 24.43
C MET A 1 -44.22 0.04 23.46
N PRO A 2 -44.50 1.08 22.65
CA PRO A 2 -43.48 1.69 21.79
C PRO A 2 -42.34 2.22 22.67
N MET A 3 -41.09 1.89 22.31
CA MET A 3 -39.93 2.37 23.06
C MET A 3 -39.82 3.90 22.94
N PRO A 4 -39.50 4.61 24.04
CA PRO A 4 -39.29 6.06 23.97
C PRO A 4 -38.14 6.39 23.02
N ARG A 5 -38.33 7.40 22.18
CA ARG A 5 -37.30 7.87 21.25
C ARG A 5 -36.13 8.45 22.06
N LYS A 6 -34.91 7.97 21.79
CA LYS A 6 -33.70 8.55 22.40
C LYS A 6 -33.52 10.01 21.93
N PRO A 7 -33.09 10.92 22.82
CA PRO A 7 -32.85 12.31 22.44
C PRO A 7 -31.73 12.39 21.40
N THR A 8 -31.82 13.37 20.50
CA THR A 8 -30.76 13.64 19.54
C THR A 8 -29.59 14.31 20.28
N PRO A 9 -28.36 13.76 20.21
CA PRO A 9 -27.23 14.35 20.91
C PRO A 9 -26.82 15.69 20.30
N GLU A 10 -26.39 16.62 21.13
CA GLU A 10 -25.86 17.91 20.67
C GLU A 10 -24.46 17.73 20.09
N LYS A 11 -24.27 18.16 18.84
CA LYS A 11 -23.01 18.04 18.11
C LYS A 11 -22.82 19.23 17.18
N TYR A 12 -21.56 19.51 16.85
CA TYR A 12 -21.17 20.59 15.95
C TYR A 12 -20.31 20.06 14.79
N CYS A 13 -20.39 20.73 13.65
CA CYS A 13 -19.58 20.43 12.48
C CYS A 13 -18.10 20.69 12.78
N MET A 14 -17.24 19.70 12.52
CA MET A 14 -15.80 19.84 12.76
C MET A 14 -15.11 20.85 11.83
N ALA A 15 -15.75 21.24 10.71
CA ALA A 15 -15.15 22.18 9.75
C ALA A 15 -15.60 23.64 9.96
N CYS A 16 -16.89 23.88 10.23
CA CYS A 16 -17.44 25.24 10.34
C CYS A 16 -18.04 25.58 11.72
N GLY A 17 -18.08 24.63 12.65
CA GLY A 17 -18.64 24.84 14.00
C GLY A 17 -20.18 24.89 14.07
N ALA A 18 -20.90 24.83 12.94
CA ALA A 18 -22.36 24.87 12.93
C ALA A 18 -22.98 23.68 13.69
N LYS A 19 -24.07 23.92 14.43
CA LYS A 19 -24.83 22.87 15.13
C LYS A 19 -25.37 21.86 14.11
N LEU A 20 -25.20 20.58 14.40
CA LEU A 20 -25.67 19.48 13.56
C LEU A 20 -27.07 19.08 14.00
N GLU A 21 -27.97 18.97 13.02
CA GLU A 21 -29.35 18.50 13.21
C GLU A 21 -29.63 17.30 12.30
N ARG A 22 -30.52 16.39 12.73
CA ARG A 22 -30.90 15.22 11.92
C ARG A 22 -31.60 15.71 10.66
N LYS A 23 -31.10 15.32 9.50
CA LYS A 23 -31.69 15.68 8.20
C LYS A 23 -32.87 14.76 7.88
N HIS A 24 -33.75 15.20 6.99
CA HIS A 24 -34.72 14.32 6.36
C HIS A 24 -34.06 13.57 5.19
N GLU A 25 -34.27 12.27 5.13
CA GLU A 25 -33.93 11.44 3.99
C GLU A 25 -34.92 11.68 2.84
N LYS A 26 -34.62 11.11 1.67
CA LYS A 26 -35.46 11.28 0.45
C LYS A 26 -36.89 10.82 0.65
N ASP A 27 -37.10 9.82 1.51
CA ASP A 27 -38.39 9.26 1.85
C ASP A 27 -39.15 10.09 2.92
N GLY A 28 -38.58 11.21 3.37
CA GLY A 28 -39.16 12.08 4.40
C GLY A 28 -38.83 11.66 5.83
N ASP A 29 -38.25 10.48 6.03
CA ASP A 29 -37.83 9.99 7.33
C ASP A 29 -36.65 10.79 7.91
N LEU A 30 -36.63 10.97 9.23
CA LEU A 30 -35.48 11.57 9.91
C LEU A 30 -34.29 10.59 9.95
N GLU A 31 -33.12 11.06 9.52
CA GLU A 31 -31.83 10.33 9.55
C GLU A 31 -31.66 9.55 10.85
N SER A 32 -31.27 8.28 10.80
CA SER A 32 -31.14 7.46 12.00
C SER A 32 -30.13 8.05 13.01
N LEU A 33 -30.37 7.85 14.31
CA LEU A 33 -29.43 8.31 15.35
C LEU A 33 -28.03 7.73 15.18
N PHE A 34 -27.91 6.52 14.63
CA PHE A 34 -26.61 5.91 14.32
C PHE A 34 -25.87 6.70 13.24
N HIS A 35 -26.53 7.06 12.13
CA HIS A 35 -25.92 7.85 11.06
C HIS A 35 -25.57 9.26 11.53
N PHE A 36 -26.50 9.92 12.23
CA PHE A 36 -26.26 11.23 12.83
C PHE A 36 -25.08 11.23 13.81
N SER A 37 -24.98 10.22 14.66
CA SER A 37 -23.89 10.09 15.64
C SER A 37 -22.53 9.88 14.99
N ARG A 38 -22.45 9.23 13.83
CA ARG A 38 -21.20 9.06 13.07
C ARG A 38 -20.83 10.27 12.22
N ARG A 39 -21.80 11.12 11.87
CA ARG A 39 -21.56 12.28 11.02
C ARG A 39 -20.70 13.33 11.72
N LYS A 40 -19.65 13.81 11.05
CA LYS A 40 -18.70 14.80 11.58
C LYS A 40 -18.88 16.20 10.99
N PHE A 41 -19.55 16.30 9.85
CA PHE A 41 -19.67 17.52 9.06
C PHE A 41 -21.13 17.77 8.66
N CYS A 42 -21.52 19.03 8.54
CA CYS A 42 -22.90 19.41 8.21
C CYS A 42 -23.24 19.21 6.73
N SER A 43 -22.24 19.34 5.84
CA SER A 43 -22.41 19.21 4.39
C SER A 43 -21.26 18.45 3.75
N ARG A 44 -21.46 18.03 2.49
CA ARG A 44 -20.39 17.44 1.65
C ARG A 44 -19.24 18.42 1.43
N GLU A 45 -19.51 19.72 1.40
CA GLU A 45 -18.49 20.77 1.27
C GLU A 45 -17.65 20.89 2.53
N CYS A 46 -18.29 20.95 3.71
CA CYS A 46 -17.59 20.92 4.99
C CYS A 46 -16.80 19.62 5.18
N MET A 47 -17.33 18.49 4.70
CA MET A 47 -16.60 17.24 4.66
C MET A 47 -15.34 17.35 3.79
N ALA A 48 -15.46 17.88 2.57
CA ALA A 48 -14.30 18.10 1.70
C ALA A 48 -13.27 19.03 2.36
N VAL A 49 -13.69 20.14 2.98
CA VAL A 49 -12.82 21.04 3.76
C VAL A 49 -12.12 20.29 4.89
N GLY A 50 -12.84 19.52 5.70
CA GLY A 50 -12.25 18.76 6.81
C GLY A 50 -11.29 17.65 6.39
N PHE A 51 -11.32 17.22 5.12
CA PHE A 51 -10.36 16.27 4.57
C PHE A 51 -9.24 16.93 3.74
N ARG A 52 -9.32 18.23 3.44
CA ARG A 52 -8.24 18.94 2.73
C ARG A 52 -6.96 18.95 3.57
N GLY A 53 -5.82 18.72 2.92
CA GLY A 53 -4.50 18.76 3.57
C GLY A 53 -4.21 17.62 4.54
N ARG A 54 -5.13 16.65 4.72
CA ARG A 54 -4.85 15.48 5.55
C ARG A 54 -3.97 14.52 4.76
N GLU A 55 -2.68 14.50 5.08
CA GLU A 55 -1.80 13.43 4.63
C GLU A 55 -2.35 12.09 5.17
N GLN A 56 -2.64 11.17 4.25
CA GLN A 56 -2.98 9.80 4.62
C GLN A 56 -1.74 8.95 4.34
N PRO A 57 -0.96 8.60 5.37
CA PRO A 57 0.18 7.73 5.17
C PRO A 57 -0.30 6.43 4.55
N ASP A 58 0.48 5.90 3.61
CA ASP A 58 0.22 4.57 3.08
C ASP A 58 0.44 3.55 4.20
N VAL A 59 -0.64 2.93 4.68
CA VAL A 59 -0.55 1.89 5.72
C VAL A 59 -0.36 0.51 5.09
N LEU A 60 -0.68 0.37 3.80
CA LEU A 60 -0.56 -0.89 3.04
C LEU A 60 0.48 -0.75 1.93
N THR A 61 1.38 -1.73 1.83
CA THR A 61 2.49 -1.74 0.86
C THR A 61 2.03 -1.62 -0.59
N HIS A 62 0.89 -2.22 -0.95
CA HIS A 62 0.34 -2.10 -2.31
C HIS A 62 -0.12 -0.66 -2.62
N GLN A 63 -0.70 0.06 -1.65
CA GLN A 63 -1.10 1.46 -1.83
C GLN A 63 0.12 2.35 -2.06
N GLY A 64 1.17 2.13 -1.27
CA GLY A 64 2.45 2.82 -1.43
C GLY A 64 3.05 2.63 -2.83
N ARG A 65 3.14 1.39 -3.33
CA ARG A 65 3.61 1.10 -4.71
C ARG A 65 2.74 1.76 -5.79
N TYR A 66 1.42 1.72 -5.62
CA TYR A 66 0.50 2.32 -6.58
C TYR A 66 0.71 3.84 -6.66
N ARG A 67 0.84 4.52 -5.52
CA ARG A 67 1.09 5.95 -5.47
C ARG A 67 2.47 6.32 -6.01
N ALA A 68 3.51 5.53 -5.72
CA ALA A 68 4.84 5.70 -6.30
C ALA A 68 4.77 5.82 -7.83
N ARG A 69 3.97 4.98 -8.50
CA ARG A 69 3.80 5.02 -9.96
C ARG A 69 3.17 6.30 -10.50
N ALA A 70 2.45 7.05 -9.67
CA ALA A 70 1.90 8.35 -10.04
C ALA A 70 2.84 9.52 -9.69
N GLN A 71 3.74 9.36 -8.72
CA GLN A 71 4.63 10.41 -8.19
C GLN A 71 5.99 10.45 -8.87
N GLY A 72 6.48 11.61 -9.33
CA GLY A 72 7.85 11.74 -9.87
C GLY A 72 7.96 11.89 -11.39
N GLY A 73 6.97 12.50 -12.04
CA GLY A 73 7.05 12.90 -13.44
C GLY A 73 7.04 11.75 -14.47
N PRO A 74 7.35 12.04 -15.75
CA PRO A 74 7.49 11.02 -16.78
C PRO A 74 8.77 10.19 -16.57
N LYS A 75 8.68 8.88 -16.78
CA LYS A 75 9.84 7.99 -16.70
C LYS A 75 10.74 8.19 -17.92
N VAL A 76 12.01 8.52 -17.71
CA VAL A 76 12.94 8.89 -18.80
C VAL A 76 13.82 7.72 -19.22
N SER A 77 14.62 7.20 -18.29
CA SER A 77 15.60 6.14 -18.57
C SER A 77 15.98 5.39 -17.30
N CYS A 78 16.41 4.14 -17.46
CA CYS A 78 16.93 3.32 -16.38
C CYS A 78 18.24 3.90 -15.83
N VAL A 79 18.32 4.14 -14.53
CA VAL A 79 19.55 4.64 -13.89
C VAL A 79 20.73 3.67 -14.04
N ASN A 80 20.48 2.35 -14.02
CA ASN A 80 21.56 1.35 -14.06
C ASN A 80 22.11 1.05 -15.46
N CYS A 81 21.31 1.20 -16.53
CA CYS A 81 21.73 0.78 -17.87
C CYS A 81 21.31 1.71 -19.01
N GLY A 82 20.64 2.83 -18.72
CA GLY A 82 20.20 3.81 -19.71
C GLY A 82 19.03 3.36 -20.60
N SER A 83 18.52 2.13 -20.47
CA SER A 83 17.37 1.67 -21.25
C SER A 83 16.15 2.58 -21.05
N THR A 84 15.45 2.92 -22.12
CA THR A 84 14.23 3.76 -22.10
C THR A 84 12.94 2.92 -22.12
N CYS A 85 13.05 1.59 -22.20
CA CYS A 85 11.90 0.70 -22.33
C CYS A 85 11.59 -0.04 -21.02
N LYS A 86 10.29 -0.32 -20.79
CA LYS A 86 9.78 -1.11 -19.65
C LYS A 86 10.30 -0.60 -18.29
N LEU A 87 10.22 0.71 -18.08
CA LEU A 87 10.62 1.38 -16.84
C LEU A 87 9.58 1.21 -15.74
N ASP A 88 10.02 0.81 -14.55
CA ASP A 88 9.24 0.81 -13.31
C ASP A 88 9.94 1.63 -12.23
N ARG A 89 9.17 2.13 -11.26
CA ARG A 89 9.74 2.86 -10.13
C ARG A 89 10.19 1.87 -9.07
N HIS A 90 11.41 2.07 -8.61
CA HIS A 90 12.06 1.30 -7.59
C HIS A 90 12.31 2.17 -6.36
N HIS A 91 11.99 1.64 -5.19
CA HIS A 91 12.30 2.25 -3.91
C HIS A 91 13.72 1.85 -3.51
N ILE A 92 14.64 2.82 -3.43
CA ILE A 92 16.07 2.57 -3.11
C ILE A 92 16.20 1.91 -1.73
N ASP A 93 15.43 2.37 -0.75
CA ASP A 93 15.41 1.82 0.60
C ASP A 93 14.65 0.48 0.72
N GLY A 94 14.03 0.00 -0.36
CA GLY A 94 13.20 -1.20 -0.39
C GLY A 94 11.87 -1.08 0.38
N ASN A 95 11.56 0.08 0.97
CA ASN A 95 10.34 0.35 1.72
C ASN A 95 9.27 0.98 0.81
N PRO A 96 8.20 0.25 0.44
CA PRO A 96 7.21 0.77 -0.49
C PRO A 96 6.32 1.89 0.07
N LEU A 97 6.42 2.19 1.36
CA LEU A 97 5.66 3.26 2.02
C LEU A 97 6.39 4.61 1.95
N ASN A 98 7.69 4.62 1.68
CA ASN A 98 8.48 5.84 1.55
C ASN A 98 8.47 6.33 0.10
N ASN A 99 7.46 7.13 -0.24
CA ASN A 99 7.29 7.67 -1.59
C ASN A 99 8.00 9.02 -1.83
N SER A 100 8.99 9.38 -1.00
CA SER A 100 9.79 10.57 -1.27
C SER A 100 10.40 10.51 -2.68
N PRO A 101 10.37 11.60 -3.48
CA PRO A 101 10.96 11.61 -4.82
C PRO A 101 12.42 11.16 -4.84
N GLU A 102 13.15 11.46 -3.77
CA GLU A 102 14.56 11.07 -3.59
C GLU A 102 14.75 9.56 -3.38
N ASN A 103 13.72 8.87 -2.89
CA ASN A 103 13.73 7.43 -2.68
C ASN A 103 13.24 6.64 -3.91
N LEU A 104 12.79 7.31 -4.98
CA LEU A 104 12.25 6.68 -6.17
C LEU A 104 13.22 6.84 -7.34
N VAL A 105 13.63 5.71 -7.91
CA VAL A 105 14.44 5.67 -9.13
C VAL A 105 13.74 4.87 -10.22
N ASP A 106 13.96 5.27 -11.47
CA ASP A 106 13.46 4.50 -12.61
C ASP A 106 14.47 3.42 -12.99
N LEU A 107 14.01 2.17 -12.97
CA LEU A 107 14.77 1.02 -13.44
C LEU A 107 14.00 0.29 -14.53
N CYS A 108 14.71 -0.19 -15.55
CA CYS A 108 14.11 -1.11 -16.50
C CYS A 108 13.80 -2.44 -15.81
N ARG A 109 12.80 -3.18 -16.31
CA ARG A 109 12.35 -4.44 -15.71
C ARG A 109 13.46 -5.44 -15.39
N SER A 110 14.49 -5.55 -16.25
CA SER A 110 15.61 -6.47 -16.03
C SER A 110 16.51 -6.02 -14.88
N CYS A 111 16.84 -4.73 -14.79
CA CYS A 111 17.59 -4.16 -13.66
C CYS A 111 16.77 -4.24 -12.36
N HIS A 112 15.49 -3.88 -12.42
CA HIS A 112 14.60 -3.94 -11.25
C HIS A 112 14.50 -5.35 -10.65
N LEU A 113 14.42 -6.39 -11.49
CA LEU A 113 14.43 -7.78 -11.02
C LEU A 113 15.76 -8.18 -10.39
N LYS A 114 16.89 -7.63 -10.83
CA LYS A 114 18.21 -7.90 -10.24
C LYS A 114 18.34 -7.28 -8.85
N GLU A 115 17.84 -6.07 -8.63
CA GLU A 115 17.84 -5.43 -7.30
C GLU A 115 17.07 -6.27 -6.28
N HIS A 116 16.00 -6.93 -6.70
CA HIS A 116 15.20 -7.83 -5.84
C HIS A 116 15.65 -9.30 -5.88
N ALA A 117 16.68 -9.64 -6.65
CA ALA A 117 17.18 -10.99 -6.74
C ALA A 117 17.96 -11.33 -5.46
N GLN A 118 17.35 -12.11 -4.58
CA GLN A 118 18.08 -12.69 -3.45
C GLN A 118 19.03 -13.79 -3.96
N GLU A 119 20.30 -13.72 -3.59
CA GLU A 119 21.23 -14.82 -3.81
C GLU A 119 20.81 -16.01 -2.94
N ARG A 120 20.33 -17.07 -3.59
CA ARG A 120 19.99 -18.32 -2.91
C ARG A 120 21.18 -19.26 -3.02
N LEU A 121 21.72 -19.68 -1.87
CA LEU A 121 22.80 -20.65 -1.77
C LEU A 121 22.25 -22.03 -1.43
N CYS A 122 23.04 -23.05 -1.70
CA CYS A 122 22.74 -24.43 -1.39
C CYS A 122 22.64 -24.63 0.13
N GLU A 123 21.56 -25.26 0.58
CA GLU A 123 21.26 -25.56 1.98
C GLU A 123 22.20 -26.62 2.59
N VAL A 124 22.91 -27.39 1.76
CA VAL A 124 23.84 -28.42 2.25
C VAL A 124 25.01 -27.74 2.97
N PRO A 125 25.24 -28.06 4.26
CA PRO A 125 26.33 -27.49 5.04
C PRO A 125 27.68 -27.60 4.33
N GLY A 126 28.42 -26.50 4.25
CA GLY A 126 29.74 -26.45 3.61
C GLY A 126 29.74 -26.40 2.08
N CYS A 127 28.58 -26.39 1.41
CA CYS A 127 28.54 -26.34 -0.05
C CYS A 127 28.83 -24.94 -0.61
N GLY A 128 28.13 -23.92 -0.11
CA GLY A 128 28.26 -22.52 -0.56
C GLY A 128 27.91 -22.23 -2.04
N ARG A 129 27.55 -23.25 -2.83
CA ARG A 129 27.21 -23.09 -4.26
C ARG A 129 25.82 -22.46 -4.42
N LYS A 130 25.57 -21.76 -5.54
CA LYS A 130 24.23 -21.22 -5.85
C LYS A 130 23.18 -22.33 -5.95
N HIS A 131 22.04 -22.11 -5.29
CA HIS A 131 20.87 -22.99 -5.32
C HIS A 131 20.15 -22.82 -6.66
N ARG A 132 19.88 -23.95 -7.34
CA ARG A 132 19.13 -24.01 -8.60
C ARG A 132 17.64 -24.26 -8.36
N ARG A 133 17.30 -25.30 -7.60
CA ARG A 133 15.93 -25.70 -7.22
C ARG A 133 15.93 -26.42 -5.86
N ASN A 134 14.82 -26.31 -5.11
CA ASN A 134 14.61 -26.99 -3.80
C ASN A 134 15.69 -26.77 -2.72
N GLY A 135 16.26 -25.57 -2.63
CA GLY A 135 17.37 -25.28 -1.72
C GLY A 135 18.72 -25.89 -2.13
N LEU A 136 18.82 -26.62 -3.25
CA LEU A 136 20.02 -27.39 -3.60
C LEU A 136 20.75 -26.84 -4.83
N CYS A 137 22.08 -26.94 -4.81
CA CYS A 137 22.88 -26.77 -6.03
C CYS A 137 22.64 -27.95 -6.98
N ASP A 138 23.00 -27.81 -8.25
CA ASP A 138 22.74 -28.82 -9.28
C ASP A 138 23.26 -30.22 -8.90
N MET A 139 24.45 -30.28 -8.28
CA MET A 139 25.04 -31.54 -7.81
C MET A 139 24.24 -32.17 -6.65
N HIS A 140 23.80 -31.36 -5.68
CA HIS A 140 23.06 -31.87 -4.53
C HIS A 140 21.61 -32.23 -4.90
N ASP A 141 20.98 -31.49 -5.81
CA ASP A 141 19.67 -31.84 -6.38
C ASP A 141 19.72 -33.20 -7.10
N GLN A 142 20.79 -33.47 -7.86
CA GLN A 142 21.00 -34.77 -8.50
C GLN A 142 21.25 -35.90 -7.48
N LYS A 143 22.01 -35.63 -6.41
CA LYS A 143 22.22 -36.62 -5.33
C LYS A 143 20.92 -36.92 -4.59
N GLU A 144 20.12 -35.90 -4.28
CA GLU A 144 18.83 -36.05 -3.60
C GLU A 144 17.86 -36.90 -4.43
N LYS A 145 17.73 -36.63 -5.73
CA LYS A 145 16.91 -37.42 -6.66
C LYS A 145 17.31 -38.90 -6.76
N ARG A 146 18.58 -39.21 -6.47
CA ARG A 146 19.12 -40.58 -6.45
C ARG A 146 19.05 -41.22 -5.05
N GLY A 147 18.51 -40.52 -4.04
CA GLY A 147 18.49 -40.99 -2.66
C GLY A 147 19.86 -40.98 -1.97
N LEU A 148 20.83 -40.23 -2.51
CA LEU A 148 22.23 -40.18 -2.05
C LEU A 148 22.54 -38.95 -1.18
N LEU A 149 21.53 -38.14 -0.87
CA LEU A 149 21.66 -36.99 0.01
C LEU A 149 20.92 -37.29 1.31
N VAL A 150 21.66 -37.45 2.41
CA VAL A 150 21.08 -37.54 3.76
C VAL A 150 20.90 -36.11 4.25
N ARG A 151 19.65 -35.72 4.50
CA ARG A 151 19.30 -34.42 5.09
C ARG A 151 19.65 -34.38 6.56
#